data_AF-A0A7T8JVG9-F1
#
_entry.id   AF-A0A7T8JVG9-F1
#
_cell.length_a   1.000
_cell.length_b   1.000
_cell.length_c   1.000
_cell.angle_alpha   90.00
_cell.angle_beta   90.00
_cell.angle_gamma   90.00
#
_symmetry.space_group_name_H-M   'P 1'
#
loop_
_entity.id
_entity.type
_entity.pdbx_description
1 polymer ?
#
loop_
_entity_poly.entity_id
_entity_poly.type
_entity_poly.pdbx_seq_one_letter_code
_entity_poly.pdbx_strand_id
1 'polypeptide(L)'
;MPAFRNVVLDKRVHVSPEYITCGLGRVIEYCIQTHGIDRECDFCDNSAASNRHPSEFLTDVDKDFNRTWWQSVTMLEDVHMADVNLTVNLGT
;
A
#
# COMPACT_ATOMS: atom_id res chain seq x y z
N MET A 1 -22.13 -26.67 -3.96
CA MET A 1 -21.44 -25.40 -4.28
C MET A 1 -20.88 -24.85 -2.98
N PRO A 2 -19.61 -24.42 -2.90
CA PRO A 2 -19.06 -23.85 -1.68
C PRO A 2 -19.73 -22.51 -1.35
N ALA A 3 -19.66 -22.12 -0.07
CA ALA A 3 -20.16 -20.82 0.38
C ALA A 3 -19.34 -19.67 -0.22
N PHE A 4 -19.98 -18.53 -0.46
CA PHE A 4 -19.31 -17.30 -0.85
C PHE A 4 -18.36 -16.82 0.25
N ARG A 5 -17.13 -16.45 -0.11
CA ARG A 5 -16.11 -15.98 0.83
C ARG A 5 -15.17 -14.99 0.17
N ASN A 6 -14.57 -14.11 0.98
CA ASN A 6 -13.39 -13.36 0.57
C ASN A 6 -12.19 -14.33 0.48
N VAL A 7 -11.74 -14.61 -0.75
CA VAL A 7 -10.64 -15.55 -1.01
C VAL A 7 -9.24 -14.93 -0.86
N VAL A 8 -9.17 -13.60 -0.68
CA VAL A 8 -7.91 -12.87 -0.50
C VAL A 8 -7.62 -12.50 0.94
N LEU A 9 -8.55 -12.71 1.88
CA LEU A 9 -8.32 -12.46 3.30
C LEU A 9 -7.06 -13.21 3.79
N ASP A 10 -6.16 -12.49 4.45
CA ASP A 10 -4.86 -12.98 4.94
C ASP A 10 -3.93 -13.59 3.87
N LYS A 11 -4.19 -13.35 2.57
CA LYS A 11 -3.30 -13.78 1.48
C LYS A 11 -2.18 -12.76 1.27
N ARG A 12 -0.95 -13.26 1.08
CA ARG A 12 0.18 -12.40 0.72
C ARG A 12 -0.02 -11.79 -0.67
N VAL A 13 0.08 -10.47 -0.77
CA VAL A 13 0.12 -9.73 -2.05
C VAL A 13 1.57 -9.45 -2.42
N HIS A 14 2.00 -9.91 -3.59
CA HIS A 14 3.30 -9.58 -4.17
C HIS A 14 3.20 -8.31 -5.00
N VAL A 15 4.01 -7.31 -4.65
CA VAL A 15 4.12 -6.04 -5.36
C VAL A 15 5.35 -6.10 -6.26
N SER A 16 5.19 -5.80 -7.55
CA SER A 16 6.32 -5.69 -8.47
C SER A 16 6.29 -4.38 -9.27
N PRO A 17 7.48 -3.76 -9.48
CA PRO A 17 8.77 -4.03 -8.82
C PRO A 17 8.75 -3.85 -7.28
N GLU A 18 9.56 -4.61 -6.54
CA GLU A 18 9.52 -4.62 -5.06
C GLU A 18 9.76 -3.24 -4.45
N TYR A 19 10.65 -2.43 -5.04
CA TYR A 19 11.00 -1.09 -4.57
C TYR A 19 9.86 -0.06 -4.72
N ILE A 20 8.74 -0.42 -5.37
CA ILE A 20 7.59 0.47 -5.52
C ILE A 20 6.85 0.67 -4.20
N THR A 21 6.95 -0.24 -3.22
CA THR A 21 6.35 0.02 -1.90
C THR A 21 7.14 1.11 -1.18
N CYS A 22 6.46 2.15 -0.69
CA CYS A 22 7.12 3.27 -0.04
C CYS A 22 7.87 2.84 1.23
N GLY A 23 8.93 3.57 1.59
CA GLY A 23 9.65 3.34 2.83
C GLY A 23 10.64 2.16 2.83
N LEU A 24 10.73 1.34 1.77
CA LEU A 24 11.60 0.15 1.74
C LEU A 24 13.11 0.45 1.66
N GLY A 25 13.51 1.55 1.05
CA GLY A 25 14.93 1.95 0.91
C GLY A 25 15.32 3.21 1.69
N ARG A 26 14.36 4.12 1.87
CA ARG A 26 14.51 5.38 2.60
C ARG A 26 13.13 5.86 3.04
N VAL A 27 13.12 6.78 4.01
CA VAL A 27 11.92 7.54 4.34
C VAL A 27 11.55 8.44 3.15
N ILE A 28 10.28 8.43 2.75
CA ILE A 28 9.75 9.19 1.62
C ILE A 28 8.64 10.11 2.12
N GLU A 29 8.67 11.39 1.76
CA GLU A 29 7.56 12.32 2.00
C GLU A 29 6.49 12.09 0.93
N TYR A 30 5.24 11.96 1.35
CA TYR A 30 4.07 11.97 0.46
C TYR A 30 3.08 13.03 0.92
N CYS A 31 2.26 13.52 0.00
CA CYS A 31 1.25 14.52 0.31
C CYS A 31 -0.11 14.10 -0.21
N ILE A 32 -1.13 14.29 0.62
CA ILE A 32 -2.51 13.95 0.32
C ILE A 32 -3.05 15.05 -0.59
N GLN A 33 -3.45 14.66 -1.80
CA GLN A 33 -4.13 15.55 -2.71
C GLN A 33 -5.62 15.57 -2.37
N THR A 34 -6.02 16.51 -1.51
CA THR A 34 -7.43 16.87 -1.36
C THR A 34 -7.79 17.96 -2.36
N HIS A 35 -9.07 18.13 -2.68
CA HIS A 35 -9.54 19.25 -3.51
C HIS A 35 -9.44 20.62 -2.80
N GLY A 36 -8.81 20.69 -1.62
CA GLY A 36 -8.59 21.90 -0.83
C GLY A 36 -7.32 22.66 -1.23
N ILE A 37 -7.12 23.80 -0.57
CA ILE A 37 -5.92 24.64 -0.72
C ILE A 37 -4.77 24.12 0.16
N ASP A 38 -5.10 23.47 1.27
CA ASP A 38 -4.11 23.01 2.24
C ASP A 38 -3.46 21.70 1.79
N ARG A 39 -2.12 21.74 1.75
CA ARG A 39 -1.29 20.58 1.46
C ARG A 39 -0.94 19.89 2.77
N GLU A 40 -1.52 18.72 2.99
CA GLU A 40 -1.18 17.83 4.10
C GLU A 40 -0.15 16.81 3.62
N CYS A 41 1.01 16.77 4.28
CA CYS A 41 2.10 15.84 3.96
C CYS A 41 2.46 15.02 5.19
N ASP A 42 2.92 13.80 4.94
CA ASP A 42 3.42 12.87 5.95
C ASP A 42 4.59 12.05 5.37
N PHE A 43 5.20 11.22 6.19
CA PHE A 43 6.35 10.40 5.84
C PHE A 43 5.97 8.93 5.82
N CYS A 44 6.32 8.24 4.74
CA CYS A 44 6.32 6.79 4.68
C CYS A 44 7.68 6.24 5.06
N ASP A 45 7.71 5.42 6.12
CA ASP A 45 8.89 4.75 6.65
C ASP A 45 8.55 3.31 7.01
N ASN A 46 9.09 2.34 6.29
CA ASN A 46 8.79 0.93 6.52
C ASN A 46 9.40 0.39 7.83
N SER A 47 10.33 1.12 8.46
CA SER A 47 10.88 0.78 9.77
C SER A 47 10.01 1.27 10.95
N ALA A 48 9.12 2.23 10.70
CA ALA A 48 8.23 2.79 11.71
C ALA A 48 6.81 2.23 11.58
N ALA A 49 6.33 1.53 12.60
CA ALA A 49 5.05 0.83 12.54
C ALA A 49 3.82 1.73 12.28
N SER A 50 3.89 3.01 12.65
CA SER A 50 2.83 4.01 12.43
C SER A 50 2.82 4.59 11.02
N ASN A 51 3.94 4.50 10.29
CA ASN A 51 4.20 5.20 9.04
C ASN A 51 4.53 4.24 7.89
N ARG A 52 4.37 2.94 8.11
CA ARG A 52 4.56 1.91 7.10
C ARG A 52 3.25 1.63 6.37
N HIS A 53 3.35 1.34 5.08
CA HIS A 53 2.22 1.01 4.22
C HIS A 53 2.49 -0.25 3.38
N PRO A 54 2.76 -1.41 4.03
CA PRO A 54 3.21 -2.60 3.33
C PRO A 54 2.04 -3.35 2.68
N SER A 55 2.33 -4.30 1.78
CA SER A 55 1.30 -4.94 0.94
C SER A 55 0.34 -5.85 1.71
N GLU A 56 0.69 -6.25 2.93
CA GLU A 56 -0.18 -7.02 3.82
C GLU A 56 -1.46 -6.24 4.18
N PHE A 57 -1.40 -4.90 4.17
CA PHE A 57 -2.53 -4.00 4.45
C PHE A 57 -3.60 -3.98 3.33
N LEU A 58 -3.41 -4.73 2.24
CA LEU A 58 -4.44 -4.90 1.21
C LEU A 58 -5.45 -6.02 1.55
N THR A 59 -5.08 -6.89 2.49
CA THR A 59 -5.75 -8.18 2.71
C THR A 59 -5.98 -8.48 4.19
N ASP A 60 -5.61 -7.55 5.06
CA ASP A 60 -5.92 -7.62 6.47
C ASP A 60 -7.41 -7.33 6.72
N VAL A 61 -7.81 -7.44 7.99
CA VAL A 61 -9.18 -7.16 8.41
C VAL A 61 -9.40 -5.64 8.37
N ASP A 62 -10.22 -5.19 7.43
CA ASP A 62 -10.63 -3.79 7.34
C ASP A 62 -11.39 -3.36 8.61
N LYS A 63 -11.01 -2.20 9.15
CA LYS A 63 -11.58 -1.61 10.35
C LYS A 63 -11.92 -0.16 10.04
N ASP A 64 -13.20 0.19 10.16
CA ASP A 64 -13.73 1.51 9.78
C ASP A 64 -12.94 2.71 10.36
N PHE A 65 -12.47 2.60 11.61
CA PHE A 65 -11.75 3.69 12.30
C PHE A 65 -10.24 3.62 12.20
N ASN A 66 -9.66 2.47 11.88
CA ASN A 66 -8.22 2.24 11.82
C ASN A 66 -7.89 1.61 10.48
N ARG A 67 -8.27 2.29 9.41
CA ARG A 67 -8.07 1.77 8.06
C ARG A 67 -6.59 1.75 7.73
N THR A 68 -6.15 0.61 7.25
CA THR A 68 -4.81 0.35 6.75
C THR A 68 -4.84 0.42 5.22
N TRP A 69 -3.70 0.71 4.61
CA TRP A 69 -3.55 0.68 3.16
C TRP A 69 -2.10 0.40 2.78
N TRP A 70 -1.92 -0.23 1.63
CA TRP A 70 -0.63 -0.24 0.94
C TRP A 70 -0.44 1.04 0.14
N GLN A 71 0.80 1.51 0.02
CA GLN A 71 1.13 2.71 -0.74
C GLN A 71 2.39 2.53 -1.58
N SER A 72 2.32 3.01 -2.83
CA SER A 72 3.49 3.11 -3.70
C SER A 72 4.40 4.28 -3.29
N VAL A 73 5.60 4.34 -3.87
CA VAL A 73 6.40 5.57 -3.93
C VAL A 73 5.64 6.67 -4.68
N THR A 74 6.10 7.91 -4.56
CA THR A 74 5.40 9.07 -5.13
C THR A 74 5.81 9.33 -6.58
N MET A 75 5.17 10.31 -7.22
CA MET A 75 5.61 10.78 -8.53
C MET A 75 7.01 11.41 -8.52
N LEU A 76 7.54 11.83 -7.36
CA LEU A 76 8.92 12.29 -7.22
C LEU A 76 9.94 11.15 -7.40
N GLU A 77 9.53 9.92 -7.14
CA GLU A 77 10.30 8.69 -7.41
C GLU A 77 9.95 8.06 -8.76
N ASP A 78 9.40 8.83 -9.70
CA ASP A 78 9.10 8.41 -11.07
C ASP A 78 8.13 7.22 -11.19
N VAL A 79 7.25 7.00 -10.19
CA VAL A 79 6.26 5.91 -10.21
C VAL A 79 5.34 5.97 -11.44
N HIS A 80 5.09 7.18 -11.95
CA HIS A 80 4.25 7.44 -13.11
C HIS A 80 4.83 6.91 -14.44
N MET A 81 6.11 6.50 -14.43
CA MET A 81 6.82 5.91 -15.57
C MET A 81 6.95 4.38 -15.46
N ALA A 82 6.41 3.78 -14.40
CA ALA A 82 6.50 2.35 -14.13
C ALA A 82 5.12 1.71 -13.95
N ASP A 83 4.98 0.45 -14.37
CA ASP A 83 3.81 -0.34 -14.05
C ASP A 83 3.86 -0.80 -12.59
N VAL A 84 2.73 -0.68 -11.89
CA VAL A 84 2.58 -1.14 -10.51
C VAL A 84 1.69 -2.37 -10.49
N ASN A 85 2.28 -3.53 -10.21
CA ASN A 85 1.57 -4.79 -10.24
C ASN A 85 1.33 -5.34 -8.84
N LEU A 86 0.06 -5.61 -8.52
CA LEU A 86 -0.37 -6.30 -7.30
C LEU A 86 -0.83 -7.70 -7.65
N THR A 87 -0.04 -8.71 -7.28
CA THR A 87 -0.31 -10.12 -7.61
C THR A 87 -0.67 -10.89 -6.35
N VAL A 88 -1.85 -11.52 -6.34
CA VAL A 88 -2.28 -12.44 -5.28
C VAL A 88 -2.38 -13.86 -5.83
N ASN A 89 -1.72 -14.81 -5.19
CA ASN A 89 -1.86 -16.22 -5.52
C ASN A 89 -2.97 -16.82 -4.65
N LEU A 90 -4.10 -17.17 -5.27
CA LEU A 90 -5.23 -17.77 -4.56
C LEU A 90 -4.97 -19.25 -4.18
N GLY A 91 -3.97 -19.88 -4.80
CA GLY A 91 -3.75 -21.32 -4.76
C GLY A 91 -4.87 -22.08 -5.48
N THR A 92 -4.96 -23.37 -5.18
CA THR A 92 -6.13 -24.24 -5.44
C THR A 92 -6.87 -24.51 -4.14
#